data_AF-A0A0P0ERM5-F1
#
_entry.id   AF-A0A0P0ERM5-F1
#
_cell.length_a   1.000
_cell.length_b   1.000
_cell.length_c   1.000
_cell.angle_alpha   90.00
_cell.angle_beta   90.00
_cell.angle_gamma   90.00
#
_symmetry.space_group_name_H-M   'P 1'
#
loop_
_entity.id
_entity.type
_entity.pdbx_description
1 polymer ?
#
loop_
_entity_poly.entity_id
_entity_poly.type
_entity_poly.pdbx_seq_one_letter_code
_entity_poly.pdbx_strand_id
1 'polypeptide(L)'
;MSSCQRQVSCHKDGIEIIDILNKDCPIQIDLYDIVDSIKYIPLETSECLLSDIECIKNDGNFYFVKDSRGLFVFDEEGHFINEISHRGIGPDEYVYSDNFYLDRDNKLVCLICNSARKILQYSYIGTYSNTIQLNAKDANIESAMMCGEGELIAYYPLSNDYSLSKSEYSTFRIKNNLLIGETLLKAKKMATQNVHYSFLHYPIALLDDQYFFISVLSNELFVYEEGKIMSRYYLNMPENEPSESFIEEHKDLGFFELIETLKKNNIGWGITAIESSSDYLFMSISNKSTVIWDKKRSIQISSIYDSNLNLYSDLLLPGGVSNEHLGFYSADFLCAEKDLILEGTDKSLAKLVETLLEDDNPIVYQYFFKKNAIDILIEKYGI
;
A
#
# COMPACT_ATOMS: atom_id res chain seq x y z
N MET A 1 10.63 16.04 42.67
CA MET A 1 11.35 16.46 41.45
C MET A 1 12.03 15.24 40.88
N SER A 2 11.43 14.59 39.89
CA SER A 2 12.09 13.58 39.07
C SER A 2 11.71 13.89 37.63
N SER A 3 12.68 14.49 36.94
CA SER A 3 12.62 14.88 35.54
C SER A 3 12.71 13.62 34.68
N CYS A 4 11.59 13.15 34.14
CA CYS A 4 11.63 12.27 32.97
C CYS A 4 12.10 13.12 31.79
N GLN A 5 13.40 13.08 31.49
CA GLN A 5 13.90 13.51 30.20
C GLN A 5 13.36 12.52 29.16
N ARG A 6 12.35 12.94 28.39
CA ARG A 6 12.01 12.33 27.11
C ARG A 6 13.30 12.25 26.30
N GLN A 7 13.67 11.04 25.90
CA GLN A 7 14.70 10.81 24.90
C GLN A 7 14.13 11.29 23.57
N VAL A 8 14.24 12.59 23.31
CA VAL A 8 14.20 13.08 21.93
C VAL A 8 15.45 12.49 21.30
N SER A 9 15.26 11.47 20.46
CA SER A 9 16.32 10.82 19.73
C SER A 9 17.14 11.88 19.00
N CYS A 10 18.46 11.72 19.00
CA CYS A 10 19.38 12.54 18.23
C CYS A 10 19.11 12.28 16.75
N HIS A 11 18.09 12.92 16.18
CA HIS A 11 17.86 12.88 14.74
C HIS A 11 19.09 13.43 14.04
N LYS A 12 19.48 12.81 12.92
CA LYS A 12 20.58 13.26 12.07
C LYS A 12 20.31 14.72 11.66
N ASP A 13 21.35 15.55 11.62
CA ASP A 13 21.25 16.94 11.18
C ASP A 13 20.44 17.04 9.86
N GLY A 14 19.33 17.78 9.87
CA GLY A 14 18.53 18.06 8.67
C GLY A 14 17.24 17.26 8.47
N ILE A 15 16.87 16.36 9.39
CA ILE A 15 15.55 15.69 9.36
C ILE A 15 14.45 16.65 9.86
N GLU A 16 13.34 16.74 9.12
CA GLU A 16 12.16 17.53 9.48
C GLU A 16 11.20 16.72 10.36
N ILE A 17 10.71 17.32 11.45
CA ILE A 17 9.79 16.65 12.36
C ILE A 17 8.35 16.92 11.93
N ILE A 18 7.58 15.86 11.68
CA ILE A 18 6.14 15.92 11.50
C ILE A 18 5.50 15.78 12.88
N ASP A 19 5.09 16.90 13.46
CA ASP A 19 4.30 16.93 14.68
C ASP A 19 2.81 16.68 14.38
N ILE A 20 2.18 15.86 15.21
CA ILE A 20 0.75 15.56 15.17
C ILE A 20 0.04 16.50 16.14
N LEU A 21 -0.88 17.31 15.61
CA LEU A 21 -1.58 18.36 16.35
C LEU A 21 -2.37 17.80 17.54
N ASN A 22 -3.04 16.66 17.35
CA ASN A 22 -3.87 15.99 18.33
C ASN A 22 -3.27 14.68 18.87
N LYS A 23 -1.93 14.57 18.94
CA LYS A 23 -1.24 13.32 19.31
C LYS A 23 -1.69 12.67 20.62
N ASP A 24 -2.11 13.48 21.60
CA ASP A 24 -2.52 13.02 22.92
C ASP A 24 -4.02 12.63 22.94
N CYS A 25 -4.78 13.01 21.91
CA CYS A 25 -6.21 12.72 21.76
C CYS A 25 -6.57 12.48 20.27
N PRO A 26 -6.20 11.31 19.71
CA PRO A 26 -6.62 10.91 18.37
C PRO A 26 -8.14 10.97 18.22
N ILE A 27 -8.63 11.51 17.11
CA ILE A 27 -10.06 11.72 16.88
C ILE A 27 -10.69 10.50 16.19
N GLN A 28 -12.00 10.32 16.36
CA GLN A 28 -12.81 9.42 15.53
C GLN A 28 -13.61 10.28 14.56
N ILE A 29 -13.65 9.89 13.29
CA ILE A 29 -14.30 10.69 12.25
C ILE A 29 -15.37 9.90 11.52
N ASP A 30 -16.28 10.62 10.88
CA ASP A 30 -17.10 10.05 9.83
C ASP A 30 -16.32 10.14 8.49
N LEU A 31 -16.42 9.12 7.64
CA LEU A 31 -15.73 9.06 6.34
C LEU A 31 -16.00 10.31 5.50
N TYR A 32 -17.25 10.79 5.50
CA TYR A 32 -17.69 11.94 4.72
C TYR A 32 -17.23 13.29 5.31
N ASP A 33 -16.49 13.30 6.42
CA ASP A 33 -15.79 14.51 6.87
C ASP A 33 -14.63 14.85 5.94
N ILE A 34 -13.93 13.84 5.43
CA ILE A 34 -12.73 14.00 4.61
C ILE A 34 -12.95 13.60 3.14
N VAL A 35 -13.90 12.71 2.85
CA VAL A 35 -14.27 12.31 1.48
C VAL A 35 -15.27 13.31 0.89
N ASP A 36 -14.96 13.81 -0.30
CA ASP A 36 -15.84 14.69 -1.11
C ASP A 36 -16.80 13.89 -1.98
N SER A 37 -16.27 12.87 -2.66
CA SER A 37 -17.05 11.97 -3.51
C SER A 37 -16.40 10.59 -3.65
N ILE A 38 -17.19 9.62 -4.08
CA ILE A 38 -16.77 8.24 -4.31
C ILE A 38 -17.14 7.87 -5.75
N LYS A 39 -16.18 7.36 -6.52
CA LYS A 39 -16.46 6.74 -7.83
C LYS A 39 -16.63 5.25 -7.61
N TYR A 40 -17.74 4.68 -8.09
CA TYR A 40 -18.01 3.24 -8.08
C TYR A 40 -17.92 2.68 -9.48
N ILE A 41 -17.29 1.51 -9.63
CA ILE A 41 -17.01 0.85 -10.89
C ILE A 41 -17.39 -0.63 -10.73
N PRO A 42 -18.61 -1.02 -11.14
CA PRO A 42 -19.01 -2.42 -11.15
C PRO A 42 -18.21 -3.15 -12.24
N LEU A 43 -17.47 -4.18 -11.86
CA LEU A 43 -16.70 -4.97 -12.82
C LEU A 43 -17.63 -5.95 -13.56
N GLU A 44 -17.48 -6.06 -14.87
CA GLU A 44 -18.31 -6.92 -15.71
C GLU A 44 -18.14 -8.41 -15.34
N THR A 45 -19.26 -9.10 -15.07
CA THR A 45 -19.29 -10.53 -14.73
C THR A 45 -19.42 -11.47 -15.95
N SER A 46 -19.96 -10.98 -17.08
CA SER A 46 -20.36 -11.83 -18.22
C SER A 46 -19.21 -12.62 -18.85
N GLU A 47 -18.07 -11.96 -19.04
CA GLU A 47 -16.91 -12.53 -19.74
C GLU A 47 -15.84 -13.06 -18.77
N CYS A 48 -15.83 -12.56 -17.54
CA CYS A 48 -14.87 -12.94 -16.51
C CYS A 48 -15.57 -12.94 -15.15
N LEU A 49 -15.51 -14.05 -14.42
CA LEU A 49 -15.89 -14.10 -13.01
C LEU A 49 -14.60 -14.06 -12.20
N LEU A 50 -14.45 -13.11 -11.28
CA LEU A 50 -13.31 -12.90 -10.38
C LEU A 50 -13.38 -13.79 -9.13
N SER A 51 -12.23 -14.03 -8.51
CA SER A 51 -12.07 -14.78 -7.26
C SER A 51 -11.59 -13.82 -6.17
N ASP A 52 -10.87 -14.32 -5.17
CA ASP A 52 -10.21 -13.50 -4.14
C ASP A 52 -9.27 -12.49 -4.78
N ILE A 53 -9.65 -11.21 -4.73
CA ILE A 53 -8.86 -10.10 -5.26
C ILE A 53 -7.61 -9.90 -4.39
N GLU A 54 -6.44 -9.87 -5.03
CA GLU A 54 -5.12 -9.78 -4.39
C GLU A 54 -4.38 -8.47 -4.67
N CYS A 55 -4.70 -7.76 -5.76
CA CYS A 55 -4.20 -6.41 -6.03
C CYS A 55 -5.06 -5.71 -7.10
N ILE A 56 -5.32 -4.40 -6.96
CA ILE A 56 -5.93 -3.56 -7.99
C ILE A 56 -4.96 -2.42 -8.28
N LYS A 57 -4.78 -2.02 -9.54
CA LYS A 57 -4.06 -0.80 -9.92
C LYS A 57 -4.80 -0.12 -11.06
N ASN A 58 -4.65 1.18 -11.23
CA ASN A 58 -5.17 1.89 -12.39
C ASN A 58 -4.08 2.70 -13.12
N ASP A 59 -4.38 2.99 -14.38
CA ASP A 59 -3.63 3.98 -15.16
C ASP A 59 -4.55 4.55 -16.25
N GLY A 60 -4.98 5.80 -16.05
CA GLY A 60 -5.97 6.45 -16.91
C GLY A 60 -7.27 5.66 -16.95
N ASN A 61 -7.59 5.12 -18.13
CA ASN A 61 -8.85 4.44 -18.41
C ASN A 61 -8.78 2.92 -18.18
N PHE A 62 -7.71 2.41 -17.56
CA PHE A 62 -7.52 0.97 -17.35
C PHE A 62 -7.47 0.64 -15.87
N TYR A 63 -8.18 -0.42 -15.49
CA TYR A 63 -8.12 -1.04 -14.17
C TYR A 63 -7.54 -2.45 -14.31
N PHE A 64 -6.51 -2.73 -13.53
CA PHE A 64 -5.79 -4.00 -13.50
C PHE A 64 -6.13 -4.72 -12.20
N VAL A 65 -6.87 -5.82 -12.29
CA VAL A 65 -7.37 -6.56 -11.14
C VAL A 65 -6.68 -7.92 -11.11
N LYS A 66 -5.75 -8.09 -10.17
CA LYS A 66 -5.14 -9.38 -9.85
C LYS A 66 -6.00 -10.11 -8.86
N ASP A 67 -6.35 -11.34 -9.16
CA ASP A 67 -6.95 -12.27 -8.21
C ASP A 67 -6.05 -13.51 -8.04
N SER A 68 -6.50 -14.46 -7.23
CA SER A 68 -5.79 -15.72 -6.99
C SER A 68 -5.62 -16.63 -8.22
N ARG A 69 -6.18 -16.29 -9.38
CA ARG A 69 -6.11 -17.06 -10.64
C ARG A 69 -5.33 -16.34 -11.74
N GLY A 70 -5.44 -15.01 -11.85
CA GLY A 70 -4.80 -14.26 -12.92
C GLY A 70 -4.82 -12.75 -12.75
N LEU A 71 -4.55 -12.04 -13.84
CA LEU A 71 -4.58 -10.58 -13.91
C LEU A 71 -5.49 -10.15 -15.04
N PHE A 72 -6.54 -9.42 -14.70
CA PHE A 72 -7.60 -9.01 -15.62
C PHE A 72 -7.57 -7.50 -15.82
N VAL A 73 -7.92 -7.06 -17.02
CA VAL A 73 -7.94 -5.66 -17.41
C VAL A 73 -9.37 -5.25 -17.71
N PHE A 74 -9.80 -4.16 -17.12
CA PHE A 74 -11.10 -3.54 -17.30
C PHE A 74 -10.93 -2.09 -17.77
N ASP A 75 -11.94 -1.56 -18.46
CA ASP A 75 -12.01 -0.14 -18.82
C ASP A 75 -12.48 0.73 -17.65
N GLU A 76 -12.67 2.04 -17.90
CA GLU A 76 -13.06 2.99 -16.86
C GLU A 76 -14.51 2.90 -16.40
N GLU A 77 -15.34 2.21 -17.19
CA GLU A 77 -16.73 1.86 -16.92
C GLU A 77 -16.88 0.47 -16.28
N GLY A 78 -15.82 -0.33 -16.24
CA GLY A 78 -15.79 -1.67 -15.66
C GLY A 78 -16.06 -2.79 -16.67
N HIS A 79 -16.07 -2.53 -17.98
CA HIS A 79 -16.18 -3.59 -18.99
C HIS A 79 -14.89 -4.37 -19.10
N PHE A 80 -15.00 -5.68 -19.31
CA PHE A 80 -13.86 -6.56 -19.45
C PHE A 80 -13.14 -6.31 -20.79
N ILE A 81 -11.82 -6.10 -20.73
CA ILE A 81 -10.99 -5.91 -21.91
C ILE A 81 -10.28 -7.23 -22.25
N ASN A 82 -9.46 -7.75 -21.33
CA ASN A 82 -8.68 -8.97 -21.53
C ASN A 82 -8.06 -9.51 -20.23
N GLU A 83 -7.55 -10.74 -20.27
CA GLU A 83 -6.62 -11.28 -19.29
C GLU A 83 -5.17 -11.01 -19.74
N ILE A 84 -4.26 -10.70 -18.81
CA ILE A 84 -2.83 -10.58 -19.07
C ILE A 84 -2.18 -11.95 -18.96
N SER A 85 -1.89 -12.55 -20.13
CA SER A 85 -1.32 -13.90 -20.26
C SER A 85 -2.22 -14.97 -19.63
N HIS A 86 -1.78 -16.23 -19.67
CA HIS A 86 -2.47 -17.35 -19.04
C HIS A 86 -1.48 -18.22 -18.27
N ARG A 87 -2.04 -19.01 -17.34
CA ARG A 87 -1.23 -19.97 -16.59
C ARG A 87 -0.71 -21.09 -17.48
N GLY A 88 0.60 -21.28 -17.49
CA GLY A 88 1.22 -22.34 -18.26
C GLY A 88 2.75 -22.31 -18.23
N ILE A 89 3.35 -23.11 -19.11
CA ILE A 89 4.80 -23.35 -19.17
C ILE A 89 5.45 -22.79 -20.44
N GLY A 90 4.66 -22.12 -21.28
CA GLY A 90 5.10 -21.40 -22.47
C GLY A 90 6.07 -20.27 -22.14
N PRO A 91 6.83 -19.79 -23.15
CA PRO A 91 7.79 -18.71 -22.98
C PRO A 91 7.15 -17.38 -22.54
N ASP A 92 5.89 -17.16 -22.93
CA ASP A 92 5.03 -16.01 -22.64
C ASP A 92 3.90 -16.36 -21.65
N GLU A 93 4.05 -17.46 -20.90
CA GLU A 93 3.13 -17.89 -19.85
C GLU A 93 3.84 -17.85 -18.47
N TYR A 94 3.03 -17.93 -17.42
CA TYR A 94 3.50 -18.01 -16.04
C TYR A 94 2.85 -19.19 -15.32
N VAL A 95 3.61 -19.89 -14.47
CA VAL A 95 3.01 -20.91 -13.58
C VAL A 95 2.39 -20.25 -12.35
N TYR A 96 3.08 -19.22 -11.85
CA TYR A 96 2.70 -18.45 -10.67
C TYR A 96 3.26 -17.03 -10.80
N SER A 97 2.46 -16.04 -10.41
CA SER A 97 2.84 -14.62 -10.35
C SER A 97 2.57 -14.10 -8.95
N ASP A 98 3.62 -13.60 -8.30
CA ASP A 98 3.57 -13.09 -6.93
C ASP A 98 2.82 -11.75 -6.87
N ASN A 99 3.24 -10.80 -7.71
CA ASN A 99 2.65 -9.47 -7.79
C ASN A 99 2.90 -8.88 -9.20
N PHE A 100 2.49 -7.63 -9.43
CA PHE A 100 2.77 -6.90 -10.66
C PHE A 100 3.03 -5.41 -10.40
N TYR A 101 3.66 -4.74 -11.35
CA TYR A 101 3.75 -3.28 -11.39
C TYR A 101 3.44 -2.77 -12.80
N LEU A 102 3.18 -1.46 -12.88
CA LEU A 102 2.88 -0.78 -14.12
C LEU A 102 4.06 0.10 -14.52
N ASP A 103 4.50 -0.03 -15.77
CA ASP A 103 5.31 0.96 -16.46
C ASP A 103 4.36 1.81 -17.30
N ARG A 104 3.92 2.94 -16.71
CA ARG A 104 2.89 3.82 -17.26
C ARG A 104 3.37 4.64 -18.45
N ASP A 105 4.67 4.89 -18.53
CA ASP A 105 5.29 5.61 -19.64
C ASP A 105 5.26 4.77 -20.92
N ASN A 106 5.54 3.47 -20.79
CA ASN A 106 5.54 2.53 -21.92
C ASN A 106 4.23 1.74 -22.07
N LYS A 107 3.25 1.96 -21.19
CA LYS A 107 1.97 1.21 -21.12
C LYS A 107 2.19 -0.31 -21.06
N LEU A 108 3.07 -0.72 -20.14
CA LEU A 108 3.39 -2.13 -19.88
C LEU A 108 2.92 -2.58 -18.50
N VAL A 109 2.36 -3.78 -18.46
CA VAL A 109 2.13 -4.56 -17.24
C VAL A 109 3.31 -5.49 -17.04
N CYS A 110 3.93 -5.43 -15.86
CA CYS A 110 5.11 -6.22 -15.52
C CYS A 110 4.78 -7.21 -14.40
N LEU A 111 4.57 -8.49 -14.76
CA LEU A 111 4.30 -9.57 -13.81
C LEU A 111 5.59 -10.03 -13.13
N ILE A 112 5.62 -10.03 -11.80
CA ILE A 112 6.73 -10.51 -10.99
C ILE A 112 6.52 -12.01 -10.72
N CYS A 113 7.42 -12.85 -11.23
CA CYS A 113 7.42 -14.29 -11.02
C CYS A 113 8.70 -14.68 -10.25
N ASN A 114 8.68 -14.53 -8.91
CA ASN A 114 9.85 -14.74 -8.06
C ASN A 114 10.35 -16.19 -8.12
N SER A 115 9.46 -17.18 -8.10
CA SER A 115 9.85 -18.60 -8.16
C SER A 115 10.56 -18.95 -9.47
N ALA A 116 10.14 -18.35 -10.58
CA ALA A 116 10.78 -18.52 -11.89
C ALA A 116 11.95 -17.55 -12.12
N ARG A 117 12.20 -16.62 -11.18
CA ARG A 117 13.20 -15.55 -11.25
C ARG A 117 13.13 -14.74 -12.56
N LYS A 118 11.92 -14.36 -12.96
CA LYS A 118 11.69 -13.52 -14.14
C LYS A 118 10.62 -12.49 -13.89
N ILE A 119 10.66 -11.40 -14.64
CA ILE A 119 9.56 -10.44 -14.81
C ILE A 119 9.09 -10.55 -16.26
N LEU A 120 7.80 -10.77 -16.47
CA LEU A 120 7.18 -10.84 -17.79
C LEU A 120 6.49 -9.51 -18.09
N GLN A 121 6.77 -8.93 -19.25
CA GLN A 121 6.22 -7.64 -19.67
C GLN A 121 5.21 -7.85 -20.79
N TYR A 122 4.02 -7.27 -20.63
CA TYR A 122 2.95 -7.27 -21.61
C TYR A 122 2.47 -5.83 -21.84
N SER A 123 1.97 -5.53 -23.02
CA SER A 123 1.14 -4.32 -23.22
C SER A 123 -0.14 -4.39 -22.37
N TYR A 124 -0.81 -3.27 -22.17
CA TYR A 124 -2.10 -3.22 -21.48
C TYR A 124 -3.20 -4.10 -22.11
N ILE A 125 -3.11 -4.36 -23.42
CA ILE A 125 -4.04 -5.26 -24.15
C ILE A 125 -3.56 -6.73 -24.20
N GLY A 126 -2.60 -7.12 -23.35
CA GLY A 126 -2.18 -8.52 -23.20
C GLY A 126 -1.18 -9.05 -24.22
N THR A 127 -0.68 -8.23 -25.15
CA THR A 127 0.39 -8.66 -26.07
C THR A 127 1.73 -8.77 -25.34
N TYR A 128 2.37 -9.94 -25.41
CA TYR A 128 3.71 -10.16 -24.85
C TYR A 128 4.73 -9.22 -25.48
N SER A 129 5.54 -8.58 -24.63
CA SER A 129 6.59 -7.65 -25.02
C SER A 129 7.98 -8.23 -24.77
N ASN A 130 8.26 -8.66 -23.54
CA ASN A 130 9.62 -9.04 -23.14
C ASN A 130 9.66 -9.89 -21.86
N THR A 131 10.81 -10.51 -21.59
CA THR A 131 11.13 -11.16 -20.33
C THR A 131 12.42 -10.57 -19.77
N ILE A 132 12.36 -10.09 -18.52
CA ILE A 132 13.53 -9.63 -17.76
C ILE A 132 13.93 -10.74 -16.80
N GLN A 133 15.20 -11.13 -16.81
CA GLN A 133 15.72 -12.16 -15.90
C GLN A 133 16.16 -11.55 -14.57
N LEU A 134 15.86 -12.25 -13.47
CA LEU A 134 16.28 -11.88 -12.12
C LEU A 134 17.43 -12.78 -11.66
N ASN A 135 18.46 -12.18 -11.07
CA ASN A 135 19.46 -12.97 -10.35
C ASN A 135 18.84 -13.51 -9.06
N ALA A 136 19.38 -14.62 -8.55
CA ALA A 136 18.90 -15.21 -7.29
C ALA A 136 18.93 -14.22 -6.10
N LYS A 137 19.88 -13.29 -6.09
CA LYS A 137 20.01 -12.25 -5.05
C LYS A 137 18.98 -11.10 -5.16
N ASP A 138 18.36 -10.94 -6.32
CA ASP A 138 17.46 -9.84 -6.65
C ASP A 138 15.99 -10.31 -6.74
N ALA A 139 15.75 -11.62 -6.58
CA ALA A 139 14.43 -12.23 -6.49
C ALA A 139 13.78 -12.02 -5.11
N ASN A 140 12.51 -12.41 -4.96
CA ASN A 140 11.65 -12.15 -3.78
C ASN A 140 11.19 -10.70 -3.66
N ILE A 141 10.95 -10.06 -4.80
CA ILE A 141 10.32 -8.73 -4.86
C ILE A 141 8.87 -8.90 -4.43
N GLU A 142 8.45 -8.20 -3.37
CA GLU A 142 7.05 -8.17 -2.94
C GLU A 142 6.26 -7.06 -3.64
N SER A 143 6.88 -5.89 -3.80
CA SER A 143 6.30 -4.76 -4.51
C SER A 143 7.38 -4.02 -5.29
N ALA A 144 6.98 -3.39 -6.40
CA ALA A 144 7.87 -2.54 -7.17
C ALA A 144 7.12 -1.38 -7.81
N MET A 145 7.84 -0.28 -8.04
CA MET A 145 7.30 0.94 -8.65
C MET A 145 8.34 1.57 -9.58
N MET A 146 7.90 2.02 -10.75
CA MET A 146 8.75 2.78 -11.66
C MET A 146 8.98 4.21 -11.12
N CYS A 147 10.23 4.67 -11.17
CA CYS A 147 10.66 5.97 -10.65
C CYS A 147 11.37 6.82 -11.72
N GLY A 148 10.68 7.14 -12.81
CA GLY A 148 11.21 7.96 -13.90
C GLY A 148 12.41 7.32 -14.63
N GLU A 149 12.70 7.78 -15.85
CA GLU A 149 13.90 7.42 -16.63
C GLU A 149 14.20 5.90 -16.77
N GLY A 150 13.18 5.04 -16.67
CA GLY A 150 13.33 3.58 -16.76
C GLY A 150 13.94 2.92 -15.52
N GLU A 151 13.97 3.61 -14.39
CA GLU A 151 14.39 3.05 -13.10
C GLU A 151 13.21 2.40 -12.36
N LEU A 152 13.49 1.28 -11.70
CA LEU A 152 12.53 0.52 -10.91
C LEU A 152 13.01 0.45 -9.46
N ILE A 153 12.18 0.85 -8.51
CA ILE A 153 12.43 0.62 -7.09
C ILE A 153 11.64 -0.62 -6.67
N ALA A 154 12.33 -1.57 -6.06
CA ALA A 154 11.73 -2.78 -5.53
C ALA A 154 11.83 -2.80 -4.00
N TYR A 155 10.73 -3.21 -3.36
CA TYR A 155 10.64 -3.53 -1.96
C TYR A 155 10.73 -5.05 -1.74
N TYR A 156 11.49 -5.42 -0.72
CA TYR A 156 11.68 -6.80 -0.28
C TYR A 156 11.13 -6.97 1.15
N PRO A 157 10.31 -8.00 1.40
CA PRO A 157 9.80 -8.28 2.74
C PRO A 157 10.93 -8.66 3.69
N LEU A 158 10.63 -8.62 4.99
CA LEU A 158 11.44 -9.36 5.95
C LEU A 158 11.47 -10.84 5.59
N SER A 159 12.68 -11.36 5.40
CA SER A 159 12.92 -12.75 5.05
C SER A 159 12.72 -13.68 6.23
N ASN A 160 12.32 -14.92 5.93
CA ASN A 160 12.30 -16.04 6.87
C ASN A 160 13.66 -16.28 7.56
N ASP A 161 14.75 -15.96 6.85
CA ASP A 161 16.13 -15.98 7.36
C ASP A 161 16.80 -14.66 6.99
N TYR A 162 17.07 -13.82 8.00
CA TYR A 162 17.66 -12.49 7.83
C TYR A 162 19.03 -12.51 7.12
N SER A 163 19.73 -13.65 7.10
CA SER A 163 21.02 -13.78 6.43
C SER A 163 20.90 -13.84 4.90
N LEU A 164 19.69 -14.14 4.40
CA LEU A 164 19.40 -14.27 2.96
C LEU A 164 19.00 -12.93 2.33
N SER A 165 18.32 -12.05 3.08
CA SER A 165 17.94 -10.71 2.59
C SER A 165 18.98 -9.65 2.96
N LYS A 166 19.48 -8.93 1.94
CA LYS A 166 20.47 -7.87 2.13
C LYS A 166 19.88 -6.47 2.03
N SER A 167 18.76 -6.35 1.32
CA SER A 167 18.11 -5.07 0.99
C SER A 167 16.67 -5.12 1.43
N GLU A 168 16.18 -4.05 2.04
CA GLU A 168 14.74 -3.77 2.15
C GLU A 168 14.26 -3.06 0.88
N TYR A 169 15.10 -2.20 0.32
CA TYR A 169 14.88 -1.54 -0.96
C TYR A 169 16.10 -1.65 -1.87
N SER A 170 15.85 -1.89 -3.15
CA SER A 170 16.88 -1.78 -4.20
C SER A 170 16.35 -0.98 -5.38
N THR A 171 17.21 -0.19 -6.01
CA THR A 171 16.95 0.39 -7.33
C THR A 171 17.47 -0.55 -8.39
N PHE A 172 16.79 -0.58 -9.52
CA PHE A 172 17.13 -1.40 -10.65
C PHE A 172 17.11 -0.58 -11.92
N ARG A 173 18.14 -0.82 -12.74
CA ARG A 173 18.16 -0.42 -14.15
C ARG A 173 18.05 -1.66 -15.00
N ILE A 174 17.18 -1.60 -16.00
CA ILE A 174 17.04 -2.68 -16.98
C ILE A 174 18.09 -2.45 -18.06
N LYS A 175 19.06 -3.36 -18.17
CA LYS A 175 20.09 -3.30 -19.23
C LYS A 175 20.21 -4.65 -19.91
N ASN A 176 19.98 -4.70 -21.22
CA ASN A 176 20.01 -5.93 -22.02
C ASN A 176 19.14 -7.06 -21.43
N ASN A 177 17.91 -6.75 -21.00
CA ASN A 177 16.97 -7.69 -20.37
C ASN A 177 17.46 -8.34 -19.06
N LEU A 178 18.49 -7.77 -18.44
CA LEU A 178 18.95 -8.14 -17.11
C LEU A 178 18.64 -7.01 -16.13
N LEU A 179 18.06 -7.38 -15.00
CA LEU A 179 17.85 -6.49 -13.87
C LEU A 179 19.19 -6.30 -13.14
N ILE A 180 19.73 -5.08 -13.12
CA ILE A 180 20.97 -4.75 -12.40
C ILE A 180 20.58 -3.92 -11.17
N GLY A 181 20.74 -4.51 -9.99
CA GLY A 181 20.32 -3.93 -8.73
C GLY A 181 21.42 -3.29 -7.90
N GLU A 182 21.08 -2.16 -7.29
CA GLU A 182 21.85 -1.51 -6.24
C GLU A 182 20.99 -1.36 -4.98
N THR A 183 21.54 -1.74 -3.82
CA THR A 183 20.84 -1.60 -2.54
C THR A 183 20.65 -0.11 -2.21
N LEU A 184 19.40 0.30 -2.00
CA LEU A 184 19.05 1.64 -1.53
C LEU A 184 18.97 1.68 0.00
N LEU A 185 18.32 0.67 0.59
CA LEU A 185 18.18 0.53 2.05
C LEU A 185 18.42 -0.93 2.43
N LYS A 186 19.25 -1.15 3.45
CA LYS A 186 19.54 -2.50 3.95
C LYS A 186 18.39 -3.02 4.78
N ALA A 187 18.10 -4.31 4.63
CA ALA A 187 17.16 -4.99 5.50
C ALA A 187 17.62 -4.94 6.96
N LYS A 188 16.68 -4.70 7.88
CA LYS A 188 16.92 -4.88 9.31
C LYS A 188 17.20 -6.37 9.57
N LYS A 189 18.13 -6.66 10.49
CA LYS A 189 18.47 -8.03 10.88
C LYS A 189 17.36 -8.62 11.73
N MET A 190 16.27 -9.04 11.10
CA MET A 190 15.13 -9.67 11.75
C MET A 190 14.59 -10.77 10.84
N ALA A 191 14.14 -11.85 11.45
CA ALA A 191 13.55 -12.97 10.73
C ALA A 191 12.05 -13.05 11.04
N THR A 192 11.26 -13.39 10.03
CA THR A 192 9.86 -13.81 10.23
C THR A 192 9.75 -15.33 10.47
N GLN A 193 10.88 -16.05 10.36
CA GLN A 193 10.98 -17.51 10.43
C GLN A 193 9.98 -18.20 9.49
N ASN A 194 9.13 -19.10 9.97
CA ASN A 194 8.24 -19.89 9.12
C ASN A 194 6.89 -19.22 8.83
N VAL A 195 6.73 -17.95 9.20
CA VAL A 195 5.45 -17.26 9.14
C VAL A 195 5.55 -16.07 8.19
N HIS A 196 4.85 -16.14 7.07
CA HIS A 196 4.77 -15.00 6.16
C HIS A 196 3.67 -14.04 6.63
N TYR A 197 4.07 -12.90 7.19
CA TYR A 197 3.20 -11.75 7.47
C TYR A 197 3.89 -10.49 6.98
N SER A 198 3.17 -9.68 6.20
CA SER A 198 3.66 -8.37 5.77
C SER A 198 3.66 -7.42 6.96
N PHE A 199 4.83 -6.86 7.28
CA PHE A 199 4.97 -5.77 8.26
C PHE A 199 4.55 -4.42 7.67
N LEU A 200 4.76 -4.26 6.37
CA LEU A 200 4.42 -3.06 5.62
C LEU A 200 3.37 -3.40 4.57
N HIS A 201 2.41 -2.50 4.39
CA HIS A 201 1.45 -2.49 3.31
C HIS A 201 1.71 -1.24 2.47
N TYR A 202 1.78 -1.37 1.14
CA TYR A 202 2.03 -0.24 0.23
C TYR A 202 3.26 0.60 0.64
N PRO A 203 4.47 0.04 0.52
CA PRO A 203 5.70 0.66 1.05
C PRO A 203 6.12 1.98 0.39
N ILE A 204 5.48 2.36 -0.73
CA ILE A 204 5.87 3.47 -1.60
C ILE A 204 4.63 4.27 -1.98
N ALA A 205 4.69 5.60 -1.81
CA ALA A 205 3.66 6.55 -2.24
C ALA A 205 4.27 7.70 -3.06
N LEU A 206 3.46 8.39 -3.87
CA LEU A 206 3.89 9.49 -4.74
C LEU A 206 3.04 10.73 -4.48
N LEU A 207 3.66 11.80 -3.95
CA LEU A 207 2.98 13.05 -3.65
C LEU A 207 3.82 14.25 -4.12
N ASP A 208 3.25 15.09 -4.98
CA ASP A 208 3.92 16.23 -5.64
C ASP A 208 5.24 15.82 -6.34
N ASP A 209 5.18 14.79 -7.20
CA ASP A 209 6.34 14.25 -7.95
C ASP A 209 7.49 13.72 -7.06
N GLN A 210 7.26 13.57 -5.75
CA GLN A 210 8.22 13.01 -4.80
C GLN A 210 7.77 11.63 -4.32
N TYR A 211 8.65 10.65 -4.44
CA TYR A 211 8.42 9.30 -3.94
C TYR A 211 8.76 9.25 -2.44
N PHE A 212 7.82 8.77 -1.64
CA PHE A 212 7.96 8.54 -0.21
C PHE A 212 8.06 7.04 0.08
N PHE A 213 8.91 6.69 1.05
CA PHE A 213 9.16 5.31 1.45
C PHE A 213 9.07 5.18 2.97
N ILE A 214 8.64 4.01 3.41
CA ILE A 214 8.59 3.61 4.82
C ILE A 214 9.51 2.41 5.07
N SER A 215 9.98 2.21 6.31
CA SER A 215 10.82 1.07 6.67
C SER A 215 10.22 0.36 7.88
N VAL A 216 10.35 -0.97 7.91
CA VAL A 216 9.79 -1.82 8.97
C VAL A 216 10.25 -1.33 10.35
N LEU A 217 9.33 -1.18 11.31
CA LEU A 217 9.64 -0.69 12.67
C LEU A 217 10.32 0.69 12.65
N SER A 218 9.80 1.64 11.88
CA SER A 218 10.31 3.01 11.83
C SER A 218 9.22 4.07 11.69
N ASN A 219 9.45 5.22 12.31
CA ASN A 219 8.70 6.46 12.19
C ASN A 219 9.32 7.41 11.15
N GLU A 220 10.41 7.03 10.50
CA GLU A 220 11.05 7.82 9.45
C GLU A 220 10.30 7.66 8.11
N LEU A 221 10.09 8.78 7.43
CA LEU A 221 9.78 8.80 6.00
C LEU A 221 11.06 9.12 5.24
N PHE A 222 11.32 8.30 4.24
CA PHE A 222 12.41 8.51 3.32
C PHE A 222 11.88 9.05 1.99
N VAL A 223 12.74 9.74 1.26
CA VAL A 223 12.46 10.26 -0.08
C VAL A 223 13.51 9.79 -1.06
N TYR A 224 13.13 9.60 -2.33
CA TYR A 224 14.08 9.25 -3.39
C TYR A 224 14.56 10.52 -4.09
N GLU A 225 15.84 10.83 -3.96
CA GLU A 225 16.49 12.01 -4.54
C GLU A 225 17.85 11.62 -5.12
N GLU A 226 18.11 12.00 -6.38
CA GLU A 226 19.39 11.80 -7.06
C GLU A 226 19.93 10.35 -6.99
N GLY A 227 19.04 9.36 -7.14
CA GLY A 227 19.41 7.95 -7.13
C GLY A 227 19.54 7.32 -5.74
N LYS A 228 19.18 8.03 -4.66
CA LYS A 228 19.35 7.57 -3.27
C LYS A 228 18.06 7.75 -2.46
N ILE A 229 17.86 6.86 -1.49
CA ILE A 229 16.85 7.01 -0.45
C ILE A 229 17.44 7.81 0.71
N MET A 230 16.84 8.95 1.02
CA MET A 230 17.27 9.89 2.05
C MET A 230 16.22 9.97 3.15
N SER A 231 16.64 9.80 4.41
CA SER A 231 15.76 10.08 5.56
C SER A 231 15.48 11.58 5.60
N ARG A 232 14.20 11.96 5.50
CA ARG A 232 13.80 13.36 5.33
C ARG A 232 12.85 13.82 6.40
N TYR A 233 11.89 12.99 6.76
CA TYR A 233 10.91 13.32 7.79
C TYR A 233 10.92 12.28 8.90
N TYR A 234 10.56 12.73 10.09
CA TYR A 234 10.32 11.87 11.25
C TYR A 234 8.95 12.17 11.83
N LEU A 235 8.09 11.16 11.91
CA LEU A 235 6.76 11.29 12.51
C LEU A 235 6.87 11.19 14.04
N ASN A 236 6.50 12.26 14.73
CA ASN A 236 6.60 12.34 16.19
C ASN A 236 5.47 11.56 16.89
N MET A 237 5.67 10.25 17.04
CA MET A 237 4.73 9.34 17.72
C MET A 237 5.02 9.22 19.23
N PRO A 238 3.99 8.93 20.05
CA PRO A 238 4.18 8.67 21.49
C PRO A 238 4.82 7.31 21.79
N GLU A 239 4.65 6.32 20.90
CA GLU A 239 5.28 5.00 21.03
C GLU A 239 6.76 5.08 20.65
N ASN A 240 7.62 4.35 21.38
CA ASN A 240 9.06 4.32 21.10
C ASN A 240 9.35 3.46 19.86
N GLU A 241 10.46 3.74 19.19
CA GLU A 241 11.06 2.84 18.19
C GLU A 241 12.04 1.86 18.82
N PRO A 242 12.26 0.69 18.20
CA PRO A 242 13.30 -0.23 18.67
C PRO A 242 14.69 0.35 18.38
N SER A 243 15.56 0.35 19.39
CA SER A 243 16.98 0.68 19.20
C SER A 243 17.70 -0.39 18.38
N GLU A 244 18.86 -0.06 17.80
CA GLU A 244 19.70 -1.05 17.12
C GLU A 244 20.10 -2.22 18.04
N SER A 245 20.33 -1.95 19.33
CA SER A 245 20.63 -2.98 20.32
C SER A 245 19.44 -3.90 20.57
N PHE A 246 18.22 -3.35 20.61
CA PHE A 246 17.00 -4.14 20.74
C PHE A 246 16.82 -5.07 19.53
N ILE A 247 17.04 -4.56 18.31
CA ILE A 247 16.95 -5.36 17.08
C ILE A 247 17.98 -6.50 17.11
N GLU A 248 19.24 -6.23 17.48
CA GLU A 248 20.28 -7.27 17.50
C GLU A 248 20.03 -8.33 18.59
N GLU A 249 19.48 -7.94 19.75
CA GLU A 249 19.10 -8.87 20.82
C GLU A 249 17.94 -9.81 20.41
N HIS A 250 17.01 -9.32 19.61
CA HIS A 250 15.76 -10.02 19.26
C HIS A 250 15.69 -10.49 17.80
N LYS A 251 16.79 -10.44 17.05
CA LYS A 251 16.86 -10.75 15.60
C LYS A 251 16.37 -12.15 15.22
N ASP A 252 16.45 -13.09 16.16
CA ASP A 252 16.12 -14.50 15.97
C ASP A 252 14.68 -14.83 16.36
N LEU A 253 13.90 -13.87 16.90
CA LEU A 253 12.49 -14.10 17.24
C LEU A 253 11.65 -14.30 15.98
N GLY A 254 10.66 -15.20 16.04
CA GLY A 254 9.62 -15.28 15.02
C GLY A 254 8.64 -14.10 15.09
N PHE A 255 7.84 -13.91 14.03
CA PHE A 255 6.91 -12.77 13.90
C PHE A 255 6.06 -12.52 15.15
N PHE A 256 5.29 -13.51 15.60
CA PHE A 256 4.37 -13.36 16.74
C PHE A 256 5.10 -13.09 18.07
N GLU A 257 6.25 -13.72 18.29
CA GLU A 257 7.06 -13.50 19.49
C GLU A 257 7.66 -12.09 19.50
N LEU A 258 8.10 -11.61 18.33
CA LEU A 258 8.58 -10.24 18.16
C LEU A 258 7.46 -9.24 18.46
N ILE A 259 6.26 -9.43 17.91
CA ILE A 259 5.10 -8.55 18.18
C ILE A 259 4.79 -8.47 19.68
N GLU A 260 4.73 -9.62 20.36
CA GLU A 260 4.49 -9.64 21.81
C GLU A 260 5.61 -8.96 22.59
N THR A 261 6.86 -9.10 22.14
CA THR A 261 8.02 -8.46 22.77
C THR A 261 8.01 -6.95 22.58
N LEU A 262 7.69 -6.44 21.38
CA LEU A 262 7.52 -5.02 21.10
C LEU A 262 6.45 -4.41 22.02
N LYS A 263 5.29 -5.07 22.12
CA LYS A 263 4.18 -4.65 22.97
C LYS A 263 4.57 -4.57 24.45
N LYS A 264 5.28 -5.58 24.98
CA LYS A 264 5.74 -5.60 26.39
C LYS A 264 6.71 -4.47 26.71
N ASN A 265 7.45 -3.98 25.72
CA ASN A 265 8.43 -2.90 25.88
C ASN A 265 7.89 -1.52 25.49
N ASN A 266 6.58 -1.39 25.20
CA ASN A 266 5.95 -0.16 24.72
C ASN A 266 6.64 0.41 23.46
N ILE A 267 7.00 -0.49 22.54
CA ILE A 267 7.59 -0.18 21.25
C ILE A 267 6.50 -0.32 20.19
N GLY A 268 6.33 0.73 19.38
CA GLY A 268 5.41 0.77 18.26
C GLY A 268 5.98 0.08 17.03
N TRP A 269 5.12 -0.24 16.07
CA TRP A 269 5.57 -0.79 14.78
C TRP A 269 5.97 0.33 13.80
N GLY A 270 5.73 1.58 14.19
CA GLY A 270 5.95 2.76 13.38
C GLY A 270 4.92 2.90 12.26
N ILE A 271 5.36 3.46 11.13
CA ILE A 271 4.53 3.61 9.95
C ILE A 271 4.49 2.26 9.22
N THR A 272 3.29 1.68 9.11
CA THR A 272 3.06 0.35 8.56
C THR A 272 2.38 0.37 7.21
N ALA A 273 1.82 1.50 6.79
CA ALA A 273 1.38 1.72 5.43
C ALA A 273 1.46 3.18 5.03
N ILE A 274 1.67 3.46 3.74
CA ILE A 274 1.71 4.82 3.22
C ILE A 274 0.94 4.90 1.90
N GLU A 275 0.17 5.96 1.75
CA GLU A 275 -0.60 6.21 0.54
C GLU A 275 -0.76 7.72 0.31
N SER A 276 -0.95 8.13 -0.93
CA SER A 276 -0.98 9.54 -1.31
C SER A 276 -2.18 9.86 -2.18
N SER A 277 -2.94 10.87 -1.82
CA SER A 277 -3.93 11.51 -2.69
C SER A 277 -3.32 12.78 -3.31
N SER A 278 -4.09 13.57 -4.07
CA SER A 278 -3.57 14.82 -4.67
C SER A 278 -3.07 15.83 -3.64
N ASP A 279 -3.67 15.89 -2.45
CA ASP A 279 -3.39 16.94 -1.44
C ASP A 279 -2.80 16.39 -0.14
N TYR A 280 -2.85 15.07 0.07
CA TYR A 280 -2.52 14.46 1.37
C TYR A 280 -1.70 13.20 1.23
N LEU A 281 -0.81 13.00 2.20
CA LEU A 281 -0.23 11.72 2.53
C LEU A 281 -0.99 11.10 3.71
N PHE A 282 -1.39 9.85 3.56
CA PHE A 282 -1.96 9.03 4.61
C PHE A 282 -0.93 8.01 5.09
N MET A 283 -0.87 7.80 6.40
CA MET A 283 0.07 6.87 7.03
C MET A 283 -0.68 6.01 8.03
N SER A 284 -0.65 4.69 7.86
CA SER A 284 -1.14 3.76 8.89
C SER A 284 -0.06 3.62 9.96
N ILE A 285 -0.44 3.81 11.22
CA ILE A 285 0.45 3.75 12.36
C ILE A 285 0.15 2.50 13.16
N SER A 286 1.13 1.59 13.19
CA SER A 286 1.04 0.29 13.85
C SER A 286 -0.22 -0.51 13.53
N ASN A 287 -0.78 -0.35 12.32
CA ASN A 287 -2.04 -0.93 11.89
C ASN A 287 -3.22 -0.64 12.85
N LYS A 288 -3.23 0.53 13.51
CA LYS A 288 -4.25 0.91 14.51
C LYS A 288 -4.94 2.24 14.23
N SER A 289 -4.24 3.17 13.59
CA SER A 289 -4.73 4.55 13.39
C SER A 289 -4.12 5.11 12.13
N THR A 290 -4.75 6.12 11.55
CA THR A 290 -4.28 6.80 10.35
C THR A 290 -3.82 8.20 10.69
N VAL A 291 -2.68 8.64 10.18
CA VAL A 291 -2.28 10.05 10.15
C VAL A 291 -2.51 10.59 8.76
N ILE A 292 -3.25 11.71 8.66
CA ILE A 292 -3.38 12.51 7.44
C ILE A 292 -2.43 13.71 7.54
N TRP A 293 -1.66 13.98 6.49
CA TRP A 293 -0.66 15.05 6.43
C TRP A 293 -0.74 15.84 5.12
N ASP A 294 -0.90 17.16 5.21
CA ASP A 294 -0.96 18.09 4.06
C ASP A 294 0.41 18.74 3.72
N LYS A 295 1.50 18.07 4.09
CA LYS A 295 2.88 18.61 4.09
C LYS A 295 3.16 19.76 5.08
N LYS A 296 2.18 20.23 5.86
CA LYS A 296 2.36 21.31 6.86
C LYS A 296 1.82 20.94 8.23
N ARG A 297 0.67 20.29 8.27
CA ARG A 297 -0.11 19.93 9.46
C ARG A 297 -0.46 18.47 9.36
N SER A 298 -0.46 17.79 10.50
CA SER A 298 -0.88 16.40 10.56
C SER A 298 -1.89 16.17 11.69
N ILE A 299 -2.86 15.30 11.41
CA ILE A 299 -3.92 14.91 12.34
C ILE A 299 -3.94 13.39 12.43
N GLN A 300 -4.04 12.86 13.64
CA GLN A 300 -4.21 11.44 13.89
C GLN A 300 -5.69 11.09 14.07
N ILE A 301 -6.13 10.12 13.29
CA ILE A 301 -7.48 9.57 13.25
C ILE A 301 -7.40 8.14 13.79
N SER A 302 -8.08 7.87 14.90
CA SER A 302 -8.12 6.56 15.54
C SER A 302 -9.06 5.57 14.86
N SER A 303 -10.17 6.03 14.29
CA SER A 303 -11.07 5.21 13.50
C SER A 303 -11.92 6.08 12.58
N ILE A 304 -12.37 5.47 11.48
CA ILE A 304 -13.20 6.11 10.46
C ILE A 304 -14.47 5.30 10.35
N TYR A 305 -15.62 5.96 10.49
CA TYR A 305 -16.93 5.35 10.40
C TYR A 305 -17.60 5.74 9.09
N ASP A 306 -18.04 4.77 8.31
CA ASP A 306 -18.89 5.01 7.14
C ASP A 306 -20.35 4.95 7.58
N SER A 307 -20.99 6.12 7.69
CA SER A 307 -22.38 6.23 8.10
C SER A 307 -23.39 5.71 7.06
N ASN A 308 -23.00 5.58 5.79
CA ASN A 308 -23.89 5.01 4.78
C ASN A 308 -23.89 3.48 4.81
N LEU A 309 -22.80 2.86 5.25
CA LEU A 309 -22.66 1.40 5.37
C LEU A 309 -22.68 0.90 6.81
N ASN A 310 -22.81 1.80 7.79
CA ASN A 310 -22.82 1.49 9.22
C ASN A 310 -21.63 0.58 9.66
N LEU A 311 -20.45 0.86 9.13
CA LEU A 311 -19.24 0.08 9.41
C LEU A 311 -18.03 0.97 9.71
N TYR A 312 -17.06 0.41 10.41
CA TYR A 312 -15.75 1.03 10.53
C TYR A 312 -14.88 0.65 9.35
N SER A 313 -14.25 1.64 8.75
CA SER A 313 -13.34 1.50 7.62
C SER A 313 -11.92 1.89 8.03
N ASP A 314 -10.94 1.30 7.36
CA ASP A 314 -9.55 1.76 7.34
C ASP A 314 -9.32 2.37 5.96
N LEU A 315 -8.63 3.51 5.84
CA LEU A 315 -8.37 4.11 4.53
C LEU A 315 -7.27 3.39 3.76
N LEU A 316 -6.23 2.91 4.45
CA LEU A 316 -5.08 2.26 3.81
C LEU A 316 -5.19 0.74 3.81
N LEU A 317 -5.94 0.16 4.76
CA LEU A 317 -6.14 -1.29 4.83
C LEU A 317 -7.56 -1.78 4.48
N PRO A 318 -8.44 -1.06 3.73
CA PRO A 318 -9.77 -1.58 3.44
C PRO A 318 -9.64 -2.68 2.39
N GLY A 319 -9.93 -3.94 2.76
CA GLY A 319 -10.04 -5.07 1.84
C GLY A 319 -8.78 -5.45 1.04
N GLY A 320 -7.64 -4.79 1.25
CA GLY A 320 -6.59 -4.70 0.23
C GLY A 320 -7.11 -3.83 -0.94
N VAL A 321 -6.35 -3.18 -1.81
CA VAL A 321 -5.40 -3.89 -2.67
C VAL A 321 -4.57 -2.96 -3.58
N SER A 322 -4.44 -1.66 -3.29
CA SER A 322 -3.68 -0.76 -4.17
C SER A 322 -2.95 0.37 -3.46
N ASN A 323 -2.00 0.97 -4.17
CA ASN A 323 -1.30 2.19 -3.84
C ASN A 323 -2.01 3.46 -4.39
N GLU A 324 -3.32 3.40 -4.69
CA GLU A 324 -4.05 4.40 -5.52
C GLU A 324 -5.47 4.76 -5.04
N HIS A 325 -5.77 4.57 -3.76
CA HIS A 325 -7.07 4.74 -3.10
C HIS A 325 -8.18 3.89 -3.68
N LEU A 326 -7.81 2.76 -4.27
CA LEU A 326 -8.75 1.77 -4.78
C LEU A 326 -8.99 0.71 -3.72
N GLY A 327 -10.25 0.65 -3.26
CA GLY A 327 -10.78 -0.50 -2.54
C GLY A 327 -11.88 -1.17 -3.38
N PHE A 328 -12.48 -2.20 -2.83
CA PHE A 328 -13.63 -2.84 -3.44
C PHE A 328 -14.65 -3.29 -2.38
N TYR A 329 -15.89 -3.41 -2.81
CA TYR A 329 -16.93 -4.12 -2.08
C TYR A 329 -17.28 -5.37 -2.88
N SER A 330 -17.39 -6.51 -2.21
CA SER A 330 -17.94 -7.70 -2.84
C SER A 330 -19.44 -7.52 -3.10
N ALA A 331 -19.95 -8.16 -4.15
CA ALA A 331 -21.34 -7.99 -4.55
C ALA A 331 -22.30 -8.59 -3.51
N ASP A 332 -21.94 -9.73 -2.91
CA ASP A 332 -22.67 -10.36 -1.82
C ASP A 332 -22.84 -9.43 -0.60
N PHE A 333 -21.78 -8.72 -0.21
CA PHE A 333 -21.83 -7.74 0.88
C PHE A 333 -22.81 -6.59 0.56
N LEU A 334 -22.72 -6.00 -0.63
CA LEU A 334 -23.61 -4.90 -1.00
C LEU A 334 -25.07 -5.35 -1.17
N CYS A 335 -25.29 -6.58 -1.63
CA CYS A 335 -26.61 -7.18 -1.68
C CYS A 335 -27.18 -7.42 -0.27
N ALA A 336 -26.36 -7.87 0.68
CA ALA A 336 -26.75 -8.06 2.07
C ALA A 336 -27.12 -6.72 2.76
N GLU A 337 -26.39 -5.64 2.44
CA GLU A 337 -26.61 -4.30 3.00
C GLU A 337 -27.54 -3.43 2.14
N LYS A 338 -28.25 -4.00 1.16
CA LYS A 338 -29.04 -3.26 0.16
C LYS A 338 -30.06 -2.31 0.77
N ASP A 339 -30.82 -2.75 1.77
CA ASP A 339 -31.84 -1.91 2.42
C ASP A 339 -31.21 -0.69 3.11
N LEU A 340 -30.09 -0.90 3.82
CA LEU A 340 -29.32 0.17 4.47
C LEU A 340 -28.80 1.18 3.43
N ILE A 341 -28.25 0.67 2.33
CA ILE A 341 -27.70 1.51 1.24
C ILE A 341 -28.80 2.34 0.59
N LEU A 342 -29.99 1.77 0.34
CA LEU A 342 -31.13 2.47 -0.27
C LEU A 342 -31.72 3.56 0.64
N GLU A 343 -31.65 3.38 1.96
CA GLU A 343 -32.05 4.39 2.95
C GLU A 343 -30.97 5.47 3.21
N GLY A 344 -29.73 5.18 2.83
CA GLY A 344 -28.56 6.03 3.02
C GLY A 344 -28.51 7.28 2.13
N THR A 345 -27.40 8.01 2.24
CA THR A 345 -27.20 9.27 1.50
C THR A 345 -26.44 9.11 0.19
N ASP A 346 -25.76 7.97 -0.02
CA ASP A 346 -25.04 7.67 -1.26
C ASP A 346 -25.97 7.21 -2.38
N LYS A 347 -26.41 8.17 -3.18
CA LYS A 347 -27.31 7.92 -4.31
C LYS A 347 -26.65 7.11 -5.44
N SER A 348 -25.32 7.20 -5.58
CA SER A 348 -24.59 6.49 -6.62
C SER A 348 -24.53 5.00 -6.29
N LEU A 349 -24.20 4.66 -5.05
CA LEU A 349 -24.21 3.29 -4.56
C LEU A 349 -25.64 2.73 -4.52
N ALA A 350 -26.62 3.51 -4.05
CA ALA A 350 -28.03 3.12 -4.05
C ALA A 350 -28.54 2.70 -5.44
N LYS A 351 -28.21 3.49 -6.48
CA LYS A 351 -28.56 3.16 -7.86
C LYS A 351 -27.90 1.86 -8.33
N LEU A 352 -26.65 1.62 -7.90
CA LEU A 352 -25.90 0.42 -8.30
C LEU A 352 -26.53 -0.85 -7.70
N VAL A 353 -26.87 -0.83 -6.40
CA VAL A 353 -27.41 -2.01 -5.70
C VAL A 353 -28.82 -2.38 -6.11
N GLU A 354 -29.56 -1.50 -6.80
CA GLU A 354 -30.89 -1.82 -7.35
C GLU A 354 -30.83 -3.01 -8.31
N THR A 355 -29.79 -3.08 -9.14
CA THR A 355 -29.63 -4.08 -10.21
C THR A 355 -28.55 -5.13 -9.94
N LEU A 356 -27.74 -4.94 -8.89
CA LEU A 356 -26.67 -5.86 -8.51
C LEU A 356 -27.20 -7.23 -8.07
N LEU A 357 -26.50 -8.30 -8.48
CA LEU A 357 -26.76 -9.67 -8.06
C LEU A 357 -25.65 -10.18 -7.13
N GLU A 358 -25.97 -11.12 -6.24
CA GLU A 358 -25.00 -11.67 -5.26
C GLU A 358 -23.78 -12.32 -5.92
N ASP A 359 -23.96 -12.93 -7.09
CA ASP A 359 -22.90 -13.62 -7.85
C ASP A 359 -22.15 -12.68 -8.82
N ASP A 360 -22.45 -11.37 -8.81
CA ASP A 360 -21.72 -10.41 -9.63
C ASP A 360 -20.28 -10.22 -9.14
N ASN A 361 -19.41 -9.78 -10.04
CA ASN A 361 -18.07 -9.36 -9.65
C ASN A 361 -18.10 -8.17 -8.68
N PRO A 362 -17.03 -7.98 -7.90
CA PRO A 362 -16.93 -6.85 -6.98
C PRO A 362 -17.05 -5.48 -7.64
N ILE A 363 -17.46 -4.50 -6.84
CA ILE A 363 -17.49 -3.10 -7.21
C ILE A 363 -16.24 -2.42 -6.67
N VAL A 364 -15.39 -1.96 -7.58
CA VAL A 364 -14.23 -1.13 -7.22
C VAL A 364 -14.73 0.27 -6.86
N TYR A 365 -14.17 0.83 -5.79
CA TYR A 365 -14.43 2.22 -5.43
C TYR A 365 -13.13 3.03 -5.32
N GLN A 366 -13.24 4.32 -5.60
CA GLN A 366 -12.15 5.29 -5.45
C GLN A 366 -12.63 6.50 -4.65
N TYR A 367 -11.89 6.84 -3.59
CA TYR A 367 -12.16 8.04 -2.80
C TYR A 367 -11.54 9.28 -3.44
N PHE A 368 -12.33 10.36 -3.50
CA PHE A 368 -11.86 11.71 -3.78
C PHE A 368 -12.00 12.54 -2.52
N PHE A 369 -10.88 13.05 -2.00
CA PHE A 369 -10.85 13.77 -0.73
C PHE A 369 -11.11 15.27 -0.91
N LYS A 370 -11.68 15.89 0.12
CA LYS A 370 -11.90 17.34 0.18
C LYS A 370 -10.58 18.06 0.31
N LYS A 371 -10.38 19.14 -0.46
CA LYS A 371 -9.14 19.96 -0.43
C LYS A 371 -8.83 20.64 0.91
N ASN A 372 -9.84 20.80 1.76
CA ASN A 372 -9.73 21.41 3.08
C ASN A 372 -10.04 20.41 4.21
N ALA A 373 -9.81 19.11 3.98
CA ALA A 373 -10.08 18.06 4.96
C ALA A 373 -9.46 18.36 6.34
N ILE A 374 -8.19 18.77 6.38
CA ILE A 374 -7.52 19.13 7.64
C ILE A 374 -8.20 20.32 8.34
N ASP A 375 -8.66 21.34 7.62
CA ASP A 375 -9.36 22.48 8.22
C ASP A 375 -10.71 22.05 8.81
N ILE A 376 -11.46 21.20 8.09
CA ILE A 376 -12.72 20.62 8.55
C ILE A 376 -12.50 19.83 9.84
N LEU A 377 -11.45 19.00 9.89
CA LEU A 377 -11.14 18.21 11.07
C LEU A 377 -10.77 19.10 12.28
N ILE A 378 -9.98 20.16 12.06
CA ILE A 378 -9.64 21.12 13.12
C ILE A 378 -10.88 21.80 13.66
N GLU A 379 -11.74 22.32 12.79
CA GLU A 379 -12.95 23.06 13.20
C GLU A 379 -13.98 22.16 13.87
N LYS A 380 -14.27 20.99 13.28
CA LYS A 380 -15.30 20.07 13.76
C LYS A 380 -14.93 19.40 15.09
N TYR A 381 -13.65 19.08 15.28
CA TYR A 381 -13.17 18.34 16.45
C TYR A 381 -12.41 19.18 17.47
N GLY A 382 -12.19 20.47 17.22
CA GLY A 382 -11.57 21.40 18.16
C GLY A 382 -10.10 21.11 18.45
N ILE A 383 -9.31 20.84 17.41
CA ILE A 383 -7.88 20.52 17.49
C ILE A 383 -7.01 21.77 17.65
#